data_AF-A0A3D0PGH9-F1
#
_entry.id   AF-A0A3D0PGH9-F1
#
_cell.length_a   1.000
_cell.length_b   1.000
_cell.length_c   1.000
_cell.angle_alpha   90.00
_cell.angle_beta   90.00
_cell.angle_gamma   90.00
#
_symmetry.space_group_name_H-M   'P 1'
#
loop_
_entity.id
_entity.type
_entity.pdbx_description
1 polymer ?
#
loop_
_entity_poly.entity_id
_entity_poly.type
_entity_poly.pdbx_seq_one_letter_code
_entity_poly.pdbx_strand_id
1 'polypeptide(L)'
;MAKKIHNNLLNELPLAEALKGEVKAWADQGWQGVTQTTYELLAYWFNRAGETDEKFHDCQRRAVETIIYCHEILGIETLKQAFEKFAPEALAASAALTDEVESLPFAKYCLKMATGTGKTWVLAALLVWQY
;
A
#
# COMPACT_ATOMS: atom_id res chain seq x y z
N MET A 1 30.28 -20.71 12.60
CA MET A 1 29.69 -19.53 13.28
C MET A 1 28.26 -19.40 12.79
N ALA A 2 27.28 -19.83 13.58
CA ALA A 2 25.87 -19.69 13.22
C ALA A 2 25.51 -18.20 13.24
N LYS A 3 25.20 -17.64 12.08
CA LYS A 3 24.69 -16.27 11.95
C LYS A 3 23.40 -16.23 12.78
N LYS A 4 23.39 -15.50 13.89
CA LYS A 4 22.17 -15.23 14.65
C LYS A 4 21.16 -14.63 13.68
N ILE A 5 20.17 -15.42 13.27
CA ILE A 5 18.99 -14.92 12.56
C ILE A 5 18.30 -14.03 13.59
N HIS A 6 18.59 -12.72 13.57
CA HIS A 6 17.81 -11.77 14.32
C HIS A 6 16.41 -11.81 13.71
N ASN A 7 15.45 -12.17 14.54
CA ASN A 7 14.04 -12.23 14.21
C ASN A 7 13.53 -10.79 14.01
N ASN A 8 13.96 -10.14 12.92
CA ASN A 8 13.74 -8.72 12.63
C ASN A 8 12.80 -8.51 11.42
N LEU A 9 12.26 -9.61 10.88
CA LEU A 9 11.36 -9.63 9.72
C LEU A 9 10.18 -8.65 9.85
N LEU A 10 9.68 -8.42 11.07
CA LEU A 10 8.60 -7.48 11.34
C LEU A 10 9.05 -6.00 11.38
N ASN A 11 10.32 -5.73 11.70
CA ASN A 11 10.85 -4.36 11.71
C ASN A 11 11.21 -3.85 10.31
N GLU A 12 11.46 -4.76 9.36
CA GLU A 12 11.92 -4.44 8.00
C GLU A 12 10.79 -4.11 7.02
N LEU A 13 9.51 -4.30 7.40
CA LEU A 13 8.33 -4.00 6.59
C LEU A 13 8.47 -4.46 5.12
N PRO A 14 8.70 -5.77 4.87
CA PRO A 14 9.13 -6.26 3.57
C PRO A 14 8.14 -5.94 2.43
N LEU A 15 6.84 -5.99 2.71
CA LEU A 15 5.81 -5.61 1.74
C LEU A 15 5.91 -4.13 1.32
N ALA A 16 6.20 -3.23 2.26
CA ALA A 16 6.30 -1.80 1.95
C ALA A 16 7.50 -1.50 1.05
N GLU A 17 8.65 -2.12 1.32
CA GLU A 17 9.84 -1.96 0.49
C GLU A 17 9.66 -2.56 -0.90
N ALA A 18 9.04 -3.75 -1.01
CA ALA A 18 8.74 -4.38 -2.29
C ALA A 18 7.78 -3.54 -3.15
N LEU A 19 6.71 -2.99 -2.56
CA LEU A 19 5.70 -2.23 -3.28
C LEU A 19 6.17 -0.83 -3.72
N LYS A 20 7.10 -0.21 -2.99
CA LYS A 20 7.48 1.19 -3.19
C LYS A 20 7.91 1.51 -4.62
N GLY A 21 8.70 0.63 -5.24
CA GLY A 21 9.15 0.78 -6.63
C GLY A 21 8.03 0.57 -7.64
N GLU A 22 7.24 -0.50 -7.47
CA GLU A 22 6.14 -0.87 -8.37
C GLU A 22 5.04 0.19 -8.41
N VAL A 23 4.59 0.64 -7.23
CA VAL A 23 3.55 1.68 -7.12
C VAL A 23 4.04 2.99 -7.74
N LYS A 24 5.32 3.34 -7.56
CA LYS A 24 5.90 4.52 -8.22
C LYS A 24 5.87 4.40 -9.73
N ALA A 25 6.40 3.31 -10.27
CA ALA A 25 6.44 3.10 -11.71
C ALA A 25 5.03 3.09 -12.33
N TRP A 26 4.07 2.45 -11.67
CA TRP A 26 2.66 2.43 -12.10
C TRP A 26 2.01 3.82 -12.07
N ALA A 27 2.21 4.58 -10.99
CA ALA A 27 1.66 5.93 -10.87
C ALA A 27 2.26 6.87 -11.93
N ASP A 28 3.56 6.75 -12.21
CA ASP A 28 4.25 7.55 -13.22
C ASP A 28 3.76 7.24 -14.66
N GLN A 29 3.12 6.09 -14.88
CA GLN A 29 2.44 5.72 -16.14
C GLN A 29 1.01 6.27 -16.25
N GLY A 30 0.54 7.04 -15.26
CA GLY A 30 -0.78 7.66 -15.27
C GLY A 30 -1.91 6.73 -14.81
N TRP A 31 -1.65 5.90 -13.78
CA TRP A 31 -2.64 5.02 -13.13
C TRP A 31 -3.34 4.04 -14.10
N GLN A 32 -2.58 3.43 -15.01
CA GLN A 32 -3.15 2.48 -15.99
C GLN A 32 -3.87 1.31 -15.31
N GLY A 33 -5.02 0.93 -15.86
CA GLY A 33 -5.79 -0.25 -15.45
C GLY A 33 -6.78 -0.04 -14.30
N VAL A 34 -6.85 1.15 -13.69
CA VAL A 34 -7.90 1.45 -12.69
C VAL A 34 -9.26 1.61 -13.36
N THR A 35 -10.31 1.55 -12.56
CA THR A 35 -11.66 1.88 -13.05
C THR A 35 -11.77 3.36 -13.43
N GLN A 36 -12.79 3.71 -14.23
CA GLN A 36 -13.07 5.10 -14.60
C GLN A 36 -13.27 6.00 -13.37
N THR A 37 -14.07 5.56 -12.40
CA THR A 37 -14.33 6.33 -11.17
C THR A 37 -13.05 6.54 -10.36
N THR A 38 -12.21 5.51 -10.23
CA THR A 38 -10.92 5.62 -9.54
C THR A 38 -9.99 6.60 -10.24
N TYR A 39 -9.92 6.57 -11.58
CA TYR A 39 -9.14 7.53 -12.34
C TYR A 39 -9.60 8.97 -12.12
N GLU A 40 -10.92 9.21 -12.15
CA GLU A 40 -11.50 10.54 -11.92
C GLU A 40 -11.19 11.07 -10.52
N LEU A 41 -11.31 10.23 -9.48
CA LEU A 41 -10.94 10.59 -8.12
C LEU A 41 -9.45 10.95 -7.99
N LEU A 42 -8.57 10.12 -8.55
CA LEU A 42 -7.12 10.35 -8.54
C LEU A 42 -6.74 11.64 -9.29
N ALA A 43 -7.33 11.87 -10.46
CA ALA A 43 -7.13 13.09 -11.24
C ALA A 43 -7.63 14.31 -10.46
N TYR A 44 -8.81 14.22 -9.85
CA TYR A 44 -9.36 15.28 -9.02
C TYR A 44 -8.49 15.59 -7.80
N TRP A 45 -7.88 14.58 -7.15
CA TRP A 45 -7.04 14.87 -5.98
C TRP A 45 -5.63 15.35 -6.35
N PHE A 46 -5.04 14.85 -7.43
CA PHE A 46 -3.60 14.96 -7.67
C PHE A 46 -3.21 15.82 -8.87
N ASN A 47 -4.12 16.14 -9.78
CA ASN A 47 -3.83 16.95 -10.98
C ASN A 47 -4.33 18.41 -10.90
N ARG A 48 -4.74 18.89 -9.71
CA ARG A 48 -5.25 20.25 -9.49
C ARG A 48 -4.17 21.29 -9.20
N ALA A 49 -2.98 21.12 -9.77
CA ALA A 49 -1.84 22.00 -9.50
C ALA A 49 -2.18 23.45 -9.90
N GLY A 50 -2.17 24.37 -8.93
CA GLY A 50 -2.44 25.79 -9.13
C GLY A 50 -3.91 26.20 -9.02
N GLU A 51 -4.83 25.27 -8.78
CA GLU A 51 -6.26 25.58 -8.58
C GLU A 51 -6.63 25.85 -7.12
N THR A 52 -5.83 25.33 -6.18
CA THR A 52 -6.05 25.46 -4.74
C THR A 52 -4.74 25.33 -3.96
N ASP A 53 -4.68 25.98 -2.79
CA ASP A 53 -3.60 25.80 -1.81
C ASP A 53 -3.72 24.45 -1.06
N GLU A 54 -4.93 23.89 -1.01
CA GLU A 54 -5.25 22.62 -0.36
C GLU A 54 -4.90 21.44 -1.27
N LYS A 55 -3.69 20.90 -1.09
CA LYS A 55 -3.17 19.80 -1.91
C LYS A 55 -2.64 18.65 -1.08
N PHE A 56 -2.78 17.45 -1.63
CA PHE A 56 -2.09 16.29 -1.10
C PHE A 56 -0.58 16.44 -1.30
N HIS A 57 0.19 16.19 -0.26
CA HIS A 57 1.64 16.04 -0.37
C HIS A 57 2.00 14.69 -1.01
N ASP A 58 3.20 14.59 -1.61
CA ASP A 58 3.65 13.38 -2.31
C ASP A 58 3.56 12.11 -1.47
N CYS A 59 3.85 12.21 -0.16
CA CYS A 59 3.74 11.07 0.75
C CYS A 59 2.28 10.63 0.98
N GLN A 60 1.34 11.57 1.01
CA GLN A 60 -0.09 11.29 1.17
C GLN A 60 -0.66 10.70 -0.12
N ARG A 61 -0.29 11.29 -1.27
CA ARG A 61 -0.59 10.74 -2.60
C ARG A 61 -0.09 9.31 -2.73
N ARG A 62 1.18 9.07 -2.40
CA ARG A 62 1.78 7.73 -2.45
C ARG A 62 1.05 6.72 -1.56
N ALA A 63 0.60 7.15 -0.39
CA ALA A 63 -0.16 6.30 0.52
C ALA A 63 -1.51 5.87 -0.09
N VAL A 64 -2.26 6.80 -0.67
CA VAL A 64 -3.53 6.50 -1.39
C VAL A 64 -3.27 5.58 -2.58
N GLU A 65 -2.31 5.93 -3.43
CA GLU A 65 -1.92 5.15 -4.62
C GLU A 65 -1.52 3.71 -4.27
N THR A 66 -0.81 3.50 -3.14
CA THR A 66 -0.38 2.15 -2.71
C THR A 66 -1.57 1.26 -2.40
N ILE A 67 -2.58 1.77 -1.72
CA ILE A 67 -3.78 1.00 -1.38
C ILE A 67 -4.57 0.64 -2.63
N ILE A 68 -4.79 1.62 -3.52
CA ILE A 68 -5.51 1.42 -4.79
C ILE A 68 -4.76 0.41 -5.65
N TYR A 69 -3.43 0.52 -5.76
CA TYR A 69 -2.62 -0.41 -6.52
C TYR A 69 -2.76 -1.85 -5.99
N CYS A 70 -2.66 -2.05 -4.68
CA CYS A 70 -2.84 -3.37 -4.08
C CYS A 70 -4.23 -3.96 -4.32
N HIS A 71 -5.27 -3.12 -4.28
CA HIS A 71 -6.64 -3.58 -4.41
C HIS A 71 -7.09 -3.77 -5.86
N GLU A 72 -7.05 -2.72 -6.68
CA GLU A 72 -7.59 -2.75 -8.04
C GLU A 72 -6.62 -3.36 -9.05
N ILE A 73 -5.32 -3.08 -8.92
CA ILE A 73 -4.35 -3.49 -9.94
C ILE A 73 -3.80 -4.88 -9.64
N LEU A 74 -3.42 -5.13 -8.39
CA LEU A 74 -2.88 -6.42 -7.99
C LEU A 74 -3.96 -7.44 -7.61
N GLY A 75 -5.19 -6.98 -7.32
CA GLY A 75 -6.29 -7.87 -6.93
C GLY A 75 -6.00 -8.64 -5.64
N ILE A 76 -5.30 -8.03 -4.67
CA ILE A 76 -4.98 -8.70 -3.41
C ILE A 76 -6.23 -8.80 -2.54
N GLU A 77 -6.71 -10.03 -2.34
CA GLU A 77 -7.91 -10.33 -1.55
C GLU A 77 -7.58 -10.82 -0.13
N THR A 78 -6.34 -11.24 0.12
CA THR A 78 -5.91 -11.72 1.45
C THR A 78 -4.48 -11.27 1.78
N LEU A 79 -4.17 -11.18 3.08
CA LEU A 79 -2.80 -10.88 3.52
C LEU A 79 -1.81 -11.96 3.07
N LYS A 80 -2.23 -13.23 3.04
CA LYS A 80 -1.42 -14.34 2.55
C LYS A 80 -0.97 -14.14 1.10
N GLN A 81 -1.90 -13.79 0.20
CA GLN A 81 -1.57 -13.49 -1.20
C GLN A 81 -0.52 -12.38 -1.35
N ALA A 82 -0.58 -11.32 -0.54
CA ALA A 82 0.43 -10.27 -0.55
C ALA A 82 1.82 -10.79 -0.15
N PHE A 83 1.91 -11.58 0.92
CA PHE A 83 3.19 -12.16 1.35
C PHE A 83 3.73 -13.19 0.36
N GLU A 84 2.90 -14.07 -0.18
CA GLU A 84 3.32 -15.04 -1.20
C GLU A 84 3.88 -14.35 -2.46
N LYS A 85 3.31 -13.20 -2.84
CA LYS A 85 3.74 -12.44 -4.02
C LYS A 85 5.00 -11.62 -3.79
N PHE A 86 5.10 -10.91 -2.66
CA PHE A 86 6.13 -9.87 -2.47
C PHE A 86 7.20 -10.22 -1.43
N ALA A 87 6.95 -11.18 -0.55
CA ALA A 87 7.89 -11.56 0.49
C ALA A 87 7.75 -13.06 0.88
N PRO A 88 7.82 -14.00 -0.09
CA PRO A 88 7.65 -15.43 0.18
C PRO A 88 8.70 -15.98 1.15
N GLU A 89 9.93 -15.42 1.13
CA GLU A 89 10.98 -15.76 2.07
C GLU A 89 10.65 -15.35 3.51
N ALA A 90 9.95 -14.22 3.71
CA ALA A 90 9.52 -13.79 5.03
C ALA A 90 8.48 -14.73 5.63
N LEU A 91 7.56 -15.20 4.77
CA LEU A 91 6.54 -16.20 5.13
C LEU A 91 7.20 -17.55 5.47
N ALA A 92 8.14 -18.02 4.64
CA ALA A 92 8.87 -19.26 4.88
C ALA A 92 9.75 -19.23 6.14
N ALA A 93 10.24 -18.06 6.54
CA ALA A 93 11.13 -17.89 7.68
C ALA A 93 10.42 -17.84 9.05
N SER A 94 9.09 -17.70 9.09
CA SER A 94 8.35 -17.51 10.35
C SER A 94 7.01 -18.26 10.37
N ALA A 95 6.96 -19.37 11.12
CA ALA A 95 5.72 -20.14 11.33
C ALA A 95 4.60 -19.28 11.94
N ALA A 96 4.94 -18.40 12.89
CA ALA A 96 3.96 -17.50 13.52
C ALA A 96 3.35 -16.49 12.51
N LEU A 97 4.14 -16.03 11.53
CA LEU A 97 3.62 -15.18 10.47
C LEU A 97 2.70 -15.98 9.54
N THR A 98 3.10 -17.20 9.18
CA THR A 98 2.26 -18.10 8.37
C THR A 98 0.90 -18.34 9.02
N ASP A 99 0.88 -18.70 10.31
CA ASP A 99 -0.36 -18.89 11.05
C ASP A 99 -1.21 -17.61 11.09
N GLU A 100 -0.59 -16.44 11.29
CA GLU A 100 -1.30 -15.15 11.29
C GLU A 100 -1.94 -14.86 9.93
N VAL A 101 -1.20 -14.95 8.83
CA VAL A 101 -1.73 -14.62 7.50
C VAL A 101 -2.80 -15.62 7.05
N GLU A 102 -2.71 -16.89 7.46
CA GLU A 102 -3.72 -17.91 7.19
C GLU A 102 -5.01 -17.68 7.99
N SER A 103 -4.92 -17.09 9.18
CA SER A 103 -6.07 -16.76 10.02
C SER A 103 -6.88 -15.54 9.53
N LEU A 104 -6.39 -14.81 8.52
CA LEU A 104 -6.95 -13.55 8.03
C LEU A 104 -7.52 -13.73 6.61
N PRO A 105 -8.79 -14.15 6.45
CA PRO A 105 -9.41 -14.44 5.14
C PRO A 105 -9.89 -13.18 4.41
N PHE A 106 -9.18 -12.06 4.57
CA PHE A 106 -9.54 -10.78 3.99
C PHE A 106 -8.30 -9.91 3.76
N ALA A 107 -8.44 -8.92 2.87
CA ALA A 107 -7.37 -7.97 2.59
C ALA A 107 -7.12 -7.09 3.82
N LYS A 108 -5.85 -7.02 4.26
CA LYS A 108 -5.45 -6.22 5.43
C LYS A 108 -4.49 -5.13 4.99
N TYR A 109 -4.96 -3.89 5.06
CA TYR A 109 -4.20 -2.71 4.69
C TYR A 109 -3.68 -1.96 5.90
N CYS A 110 -2.43 -1.53 5.85
CA CYS A 110 -1.80 -0.72 6.89
C CYS A 110 -0.87 0.32 6.28
N LEU A 111 -0.99 1.57 6.71
CA LEU A 111 -0.12 2.67 6.33
C LEU A 111 0.60 3.18 7.59
N LYS A 112 1.93 3.09 7.61
CA LYS A 112 2.75 3.67 8.68
C LYS A 112 3.06 5.13 8.37
N MET A 113 2.54 6.04 9.19
CA MET A 113 2.66 7.49 8.99
C MET A 113 2.99 8.20 10.31
N ALA A 114 3.75 9.29 10.25
CA ALA A 114 4.09 10.09 11.43
C ALA A 114 2.95 11.05 11.84
N THR A 115 2.96 11.50 13.09
CA THR A 115 2.00 12.51 13.55
C THR A 115 2.18 13.82 12.78
N GLY A 116 1.08 14.45 12.36
CA GLY A 116 1.11 15.70 11.60
C GLY A 116 1.29 15.55 10.08
N THR A 117 1.57 14.35 9.54
CA THR A 117 1.74 14.16 8.08
C THR A 117 0.42 14.03 7.31
N GLY A 118 -0.72 14.30 7.96
CA GLY A 118 -2.04 14.27 7.32
C GLY A 118 -2.64 12.87 7.09
N LYS A 119 -2.40 11.91 8.00
CA LYS A 119 -3.05 10.59 7.96
C LYS A 119 -4.59 10.65 7.84
N THR A 120 -5.21 11.69 8.39
CA THR A 120 -6.65 11.94 8.28
C THR A 120 -7.09 12.27 6.85
N TRP A 121 -6.30 13.03 6.10
CA TRP A 121 -6.58 13.35 4.69
C TRP A 121 -6.51 12.09 3.81
N VAL A 122 -5.48 11.25 4.04
CA VAL A 122 -5.35 9.96 3.36
C VAL A 122 -6.54 9.06 3.66
N LEU A 123 -6.93 8.95 4.94
CA LEU A 123 -8.09 8.15 5.33
C LEU A 123 -9.38 8.66 4.68
N ALA A 124 -9.60 9.99 4.64
CA ALA A 124 -10.77 10.58 4.00
C ALA A 124 -10.84 10.25 2.50
N ALA A 125 -9.73 10.38 1.77
CA ALA A 125 -9.67 9.98 0.36
C ALA A 125 -9.98 8.50 0.16
N LEU A 126 -9.41 7.62 0.99
CA LEU A 126 -9.66 6.17 0.89
C LEU A 126 -11.12 5.80 1.20
N LEU A 127 -11.76 6.50 2.15
CA LEU A 127 -13.18 6.31 2.44
C LEU A 127 -14.08 6.74 1.28
N VAL A 128 -13.73 7.82 0.58
CA VAL A 128 -14.45 8.27 -0.62
C VAL A 128 -14.22 7.30 -1.79
N TRP A 129 -13.02 6.77 -1.93
CA TRP A 129 -12.67 5.83 -2.99
C TRP A 129 -13.33 4.45 -2.84
N GLN A 130 -13.69 4.01 -1.64
CA GLN A 130 -14.38 2.73 -1.40
C GLN A 130 -15.88 2.79 -1.76
N TYR A 131 -16.20 3.27 -2.96
CA TYR A 131 -17.57 3.45 -3.47
C TYR A 131 -18.25 2.12 -3.88
#